data_AF-A0A7G8G802-F1
#
_entry.id   AF-A0A7G8G802-F1
#
_cell.length_a   1.000
_cell.length_b   1.000
_cell.length_c   1.000
_cell.angle_alpha   90.00
_cell.angle_beta   90.00
_cell.angle_gamma   90.00
#
_symmetry.space_group_name_H-M   'P 1'
#
loop_
_entity.id
_entity.type
_entity.pdbx_description
1 polymer ?
#
loop_
_entity_poly.entity_id
_entity_poly.type
_entity_poly.pdbx_seq_one_letter_code
_entity_poly.pdbx_strand_id
1 'polypeptide(L)'
;MRSIPTVVAALLLAGLGLIATSQKRVFSPGAPGLPSDARVVQLLDDQEATLNQRRQAETLLTAFVRGQLASFYWGQFASSLVDLGLSSDEALDVRVETKGRSTRLWLTPKRGRESYVAIVHFNGSKLVRLQCRGVSPVSSEQKSAACPEGWRAFEIPEV
;
A
#
# COMPACT_ATOMS: atom_id res chain seq x y z
N MET A 1 -35.25 -35.08 50.43
CA MET A 1 -35.35 -36.05 49.32
C MET A 1 -35.63 -35.30 48.03
N ARG A 2 -34.88 -35.62 46.96
CA ARG A 2 -35.07 -35.30 45.53
C ARG A 2 -34.91 -33.82 45.12
N SER A 3 -33.76 -33.42 44.56
CA SER A 3 -33.26 -33.61 43.17
C SER A 3 -34.07 -32.80 42.15
N ILE A 4 -33.43 -31.93 41.37
CA ILE A 4 -33.62 -31.60 39.94
C ILE A 4 -32.89 -30.24 39.68
N PRO A 5 -31.64 -30.23 39.19
CA PRO A 5 -31.31 -29.23 38.17
C PRO A 5 -30.56 -29.79 36.96
N THR A 6 -30.15 -31.05 37.00
CA THR A 6 -29.27 -31.67 36.00
C THR A 6 -29.96 -32.07 34.69
N VAL A 7 -31.29 -32.14 34.65
CA VAL A 7 -32.03 -32.57 33.45
C VAL A 7 -32.23 -31.42 32.44
N VAL A 8 -32.32 -30.18 32.92
CA VAL A 8 -32.55 -29.00 32.05
C VAL A 8 -31.30 -28.65 31.23
N ALA A 9 -30.10 -28.84 31.82
CA ALA A 9 -28.84 -28.57 31.13
C ALA A 9 -28.54 -29.57 30.00
N ALA A 10 -28.93 -30.84 30.17
CA ALA A 10 -28.72 -31.88 29.16
C ALA A 10 -29.62 -31.69 27.91
N LEU A 11 -30.84 -31.19 28.10
CA LEU A 11 -31.77 -30.90 27.00
C LEU A 11 -31.35 -29.68 26.16
N LEU A 12 -30.74 -28.67 26.78
CA LEU A 12 -30.22 -27.49 26.06
C LEU A 12 -28.97 -27.80 25.23
N LEU A 13 -28.09 -28.70 25.70
CA LEU A 13 -26.89 -29.12 24.96
C LEU A 13 -27.21 -30.09 23.81
N ALA A 14 -28.28 -30.88 23.90
CA ALA A 14 -28.72 -31.76 22.81
C ALA A 14 -29.36 -30.97 21.63
N GLY A 15 -30.00 -29.82 21.91
CA GLY A 15 -30.62 -28.98 20.87
C GLY A 15 -29.61 -28.22 20.00
N LEU A 16 -28.46 -27.81 20.55
CA LEU A 16 -27.41 -27.07 19.83
C LEU A 16 -26.48 -27.98 19.00
N GLY A 17 -26.50 -29.30 19.22
CA GLY A 17 -25.67 -30.25 18.48
C GLY A 17 -26.20 -30.65 17.10
N LEU A 18 -27.47 -30.40 16.78
CA LEU A 18 -28.12 -30.92 15.57
C LEU A 18 -28.16 -29.94 14.38
N ILE A 19 -27.71 -28.69 14.55
CA ILE A 19 -27.70 -27.70 13.45
C ILE A 19 -26.34 -27.69 12.70
N ALA A 20 -25.30 -28.35 13.24
CA ALA A 20 -23.94 -28.29 12.70
C ALA A 20 -23.63 -29.29 11.57
N THR A 21 -24.53 -30.19 11.19
CA THR A 21 -24.24 -31.26 10.20
C THR A 21 -24.88 -31.07 8.84
N SER A 22 -25.67 -30.01 8.61
CA SER A 22 -26.46 -29.83 7.37
C SER A 22 -25.75 -29.08 6.23
N GLN A 23 -24.52 -28.58 6.42
CA GLN A 23 -23.78 -27.90 5.35
C GLN A 23 -22.30 -28.27 5.30
N LYS A 24 -21.98 -29.57 5.34
CA LYS A 24 -20.79 -30.04 4.62
C LYS A 24 -21.15 -30.14 3.14
N ARG A 25 -21.18 -29.00 2.43
CA ARG A 25 -20.87 -29.02 1.00
C ARG A 25 -19.40 -29.42 0.92
N VAL A 26 -19.17 -30.72 0.80
CA VAL A 26 -17.90 -31.28 0.39
C VAL A 26 -17.63 -30.67 -0.99
N PHE A 27 -16.75 -29.66 -1.04
CA PHE A 27 -16.14 -29.24 -2.29
C PHE A 27 -15.37 -30.45 -2.79
N SER A 28 -15.96 -31.17 -3.75
CA SER A 28 -15.27 -32.23 -4.47
C SER A 28 -14.14 -31.59 -5.27
N PRO A 29 -12.86 -31.94 -5.05
CA PRO A 29 -11.77 -31.46 -5.86
C PRO A 29 -11.89 -32.14 -7.23
N GLY A 30 -12.52 -31.45 -8.18
CA GLY A 30 -12.83 -31.99 -9.49
C GLY A 30 -14.16 -31.54 -10.10
N ALA A 31 -14.92 -30.64 -9.45
CA ALA A 31 -16.05 -30.00 -10.10
C ALA A 31 -15.54 -29.17 -11.31
N PRO A 32 -16.09 -29.34 -12.53
CA PRO A 32 -15.72 -28.53 -13.67
C PRO A 32 -15.93 -27.07 -13.30
N GLY A 33 -14.89 -26.26 -13.51
CA GLY A 33 -14.87 -24.86 -13.10
C GLY A 33 -16.16 -24.17 -13.49
N LEU A 34 -16.73 -23.41 -12.55
CA LEU A 34 -17.78 -22.44 -12.87
C LEU A 34 -17.35 -21.72 -14.15
N PRO A 35 -18.24 -21.47 -15.12
CA PRO A 35 -17.90 -20.64 -16.26
C PRO A 35 -17.54 -19.26 -15.73
N SER A 36 -16.26 -19.03 -15.47
CA SER A 36 -15.73 -17.72 -15.12
C SER A 36 -15.99 -16.87 -16.35
N ASP A 37 -16.96 -15.96 -16.25
CA ASP A 37 -17.18 -14.94 -17.27
C ASP A 37 -15.81 -14.28 -17.51
N ALA A 38 -15.28 -14.38 -18.73
CA ALA A 38 -13.95 -13.88 -19.07
C ALA A 38 -13.80 -12.40 -18.68
N ARG A 39 -14.91 -11.65 -18.63
CA ARG A 39 -14.94 -10.27 -18.17
C ARG A 39 -14.64 -10.11 -16.68
N VAL A 40 -15.08 -11.05 -15.84
CA VAL A 40 -14.78 -11.04 -14.40
C VAL A 40 -13.31 -11.32 -14.16
N VAL A 41 -12.73 -12.27 -14.92
CA VAL A 41 -11.29 -12.57 -14.84
C VAL A 41 -10.45 -11.36 -15.23
N GLN A 42 -10.78 -10.72 -16.37
CA GLN A 42 -10.07 -9.50 -16.82
C GLN A 42 -10.17 -8.36 -15.80
N LEU A 43 -11.36 -8.14 -15.21
CA LEU A 43 -11.53 -7.10 -14.19
C LEU A 43 -10.65 -7.35 -12.95
N LEU A 44 -10.54 -8.61 -12.52
CA LEU A 44 -9.69 -9.00 -11.40
C LEU A 44 -8.20 -8.81 -11.74
N ASP A 45 -7.76 -9.21 -12.92
CA ASP A 45 -6.39 -9.04 -13.38
C ASP A 45 -6.00 -7.54 -13.43
N ASP A 46 -6.89 -6.69 -13.91
CA ASP A 46 -6.67 -5.24 -13.94
C ASP A 46 -6.60 -4.63 -12.54
N GLN A 47 -7.45 -5.10 -11.63
CA GLN A 47 -7.45 -4.66 -10.24
C GLN A 47 -6.18 -5.11 -9.52
N GLU A 48 -5.75 -6.35 -9.70
CA GLU A 48 -4.53 -6.89 -9.11
C GLU A 48 -3.30 -6.16 -9.63
N ALA A 49 -3.22 -5.90 -10.94
CA ALA A 49 -2.12 -5.14 -11.52
C ALA A 49 -2.05 -3.71 -10.96
N THR A 50 -3.20 -3.06 -10.76
CA THR A 50 -3.27 -1.73 -10.15
C THR A 50 -2.78 -1.76 -8.69
N LEU A 51 -3.20 -2.76 -7.91
CA LEU A 51 -2.75 -2.93 -6.53
C LEU A 51 -1.25 -3.24 -6.45
N ASN A 52 -0.74 -4.03 -7.40
CA ASN A 52 0.67 -4.36 -7.47
C ASN A 52 1.53 -3.12 -7.76
N GLN A 53 1.15 -2.29 -8.75
CA GLN A 53 1.87 -1.05 -9.05
C GLN A 53 1.85 -0.08 -7.86
N ARG A 54 0.73 0.00 -7.13
CA ARG A 54 0.66 0.79 -5.91
C ARG A 54 1.64 0.29 -4.84
N ARG A 55 1.72 -1.02 -4.60
CA ARG A 55 2.69 -1.60 -3.65
C ARG A 55 4.12 -1.31 -4.05
N GLN A 56 4.44 -1.41 -5.35
CA GLN A 56 5.77 -1.10 -5.87
C GLN A 56 6.13 0.37 -5.65
N ALA A 57 5.18 1.29 -5.91
CA ALA A 57 5.38 2.71 -5.65
C ALA A 57 5.68 2.96 -4.16
N GLU A 58 4.84 2.46 -3.25
CA GLU A 58 5.03 2.63 -1.79
C GLU A 58 6.37 2.05 -1.30
N THR A 59 6.80 0.92 -1.87
CA THR A 59 8.11 0.30 -1.59
C THR A 59 9.26 1.21 -2.05
N LEU A 60 9.18 1.73 -3.28
CA LEU A 60 10.21 2.61 -3.85
C LEU A 60 10.30 3.94 -3.10
N LEU A 61 9.19 4.54 -2.69
CA LEU A 61 9.16 5.76 -1.86
C LEU A 61 9.88 5.54 -0.53
N THR A 62 9.62 4.41 0.12
CA THR A 62 10.27 4.07 1.40
C THR A 62 11.77 3.86 1.23
N ALA A 63 12.19 3.14 0.19
CA ALA A 63 13.59 2.94 -0.13
C ALA A 63 14.31 4.26 -0.45
N PHE A 64 13.67 5.13 -1.23
CA PHE A 64 14.18 6.46 -1.57
C PHE A 64 14.38 7.32 -0.33
N VAL A 65 13.40 7.39 0.57
CA VAL A 65 13.53 8.17 1.82
C VAL A 65 14.73 7.69 2.62
N ARG A 66 14.88 6.37 2.81
CA ARG A 66 16.02 5.79 3.54
C ARG A 66 17.36 6.10 2.87
N GLY A 67 17.45 5.93 1.55
CA GLY A 67 18.64 6.26 0.78
C GLY A 67 19.01 7.74 0.91
N GLN A 68 18.03 8.64 0.84
CA GLN A 68 18.28 10.09 0.96
C GLN A 68 18.70 10.50 2.36
N LEU A 69 18.17 9.87 3.42
CA LEU A 69 18.67 10.10 4.79
C LEU A 69 20.16 9.74 4.88
N ALA A 70 20.54 8.54 4.40
CA ALA A 70 21.93 8.10 4.40
C ALA A 70 22.82 9.03 3.56
N SER A 71 22.41 9.33 2.33
CA SER A 71 23.14 10.25 1.43
C SER A 71 23.38 11.61 2.09
N PHE A 72 22.35 12.17 2.76
CA PHE A 72 22.47 13.45 3.43
C PHE A 72 23.52 13.43 4.57
N TYR A 73 23.63 12.33 5.32
CA TYR A 73 24.70 12.15 6.31
C TYR A 73 26.10 12.17 5.69
N TRP A 74 26.23 11.79 4.41
CA TRP A 74 27.47 11.90 3.63
C TRP A 74 27.66 13.27 2.94
N GLY A 75 26.78 14.24 3.20
CA GLY A 75 26.99 15.65 2.87
C GLY A 75 26.00 16.24 1.86
N GLN A 76 25.25 15.43 1.11
CA GLN A 76 24.28 15.93 0.13
C GLN A 76 23.16 14.95 -0.17
N PHE A 77 22.03 15.45 -0.69
CA PHE A 77 21.00 14.59 -1.28
C PHE A 77 21.49 14.01 -2.60
N ALA A 78 21.15 12.75 -2.86
CA ALA A 78 21.35 12.15 -4.17
C ALA A 78 20.44 12.83 -5.21
N SER A 79 20.93 12.95 -6.44
CA SER A 79 20.21 13.58 -7.55
C SER A 79 19.44 12.58 -8.41
N SER A 80 19.72 11.28 -8.26
CA SER A 80 19.05 10.21 -9.01
C SER A 80 18.76 8.96 -8.14
N LEU A 81 17.95 8.03 -8.65
CA LEU A 81 17.75 6.72 -8.02
C LEU A 81 19.01 5.86 -8.10
N VAL A 82 19.79 5.98 -9.18
CA VAL A 82 21.00 5.18 -9.40
C VAL A 82 22.07 5.49 -8.35
N ASP A 83 22.21 6.76 -7.96
CA ASP A 83 23.15 7.17 -6.89
C ASP A 83 22.77 6.56 -5.53
N LEU A 84 21.52 6.19 -5.35
CA LEU A 84 21.01 5.51 -4.16
C LEU A 84 21.05 3.97 -4.28
N GLY A 85 21.52 3.44 -5.41
CA GLY A 85 21.45 2.01 -5.72
C GLY A 85 20.02 1.49 -5.90
N LEU A 86 19.09 2.37 -6.28
CA LEU A 86 17.68 2.04 -6.48
C LEU A 86 17.35 1.98 -7.98
N SER A 87 16.34 1.17 -8.29
CA SER A 87 15.73 1.08 -9.62
C SER A 87 14.21 1.14 -9.50
N SER A 88 13.56 1.47 -10.61
CA SER A 88 12.10 1.47 -10.71
C SER A 88 11.64 0.43 -11.73
N ASP A 89 10.45 -0.10 -11.50
CA ASP A 89 9.75 -0.94 -12.48
C ASP A 89 9.32 -0.09 -13.69
N GLU A 90 9.29 -0.68 -14.88
CA GLU A 90 8.83 -0.01 -16.11
C GLU A 90 7.37 0.45 -16.05
N ALA A 91 6.58 -0.10 -15.13
CA ALA A 91 5.20 0.29 -14.87
C ALA A 91 5.05 1.64 -14.14
N LEU A 92 6.16 2.24 -13.67
CA LEU A 92 6.18 3.50 -12.94
C LEU A 92 6.98 4.56 -13.72
N ASP A 93 6.35 5.69 -14.02
CA ASP A 93 7.08 6.87 -14.46
C ASP A 93 7.71 7.55 -13.24
N VAL A 94 9.01 7.84 -13.35
CA VAL A 94 9.84 8.29 -12.21
C VAL A 94 10.51 9.61 -12.50
N ARG A 95 10.48 10.50 -11.52
CA ARG A 95 11.20 11.78 -11.59
C ARG A 95 11.75 12.18 -10.23
N VAL A 96 13.06 12.36 -10.16
CA VAL A 96 13.74 12.89 -8.98
C VAL A 96 13.97 14.39 -9.17
N GLU A 97 13.67 15.18 -8.14
CA GLU A 97 13.94 16.60 -8.10
C GLU A 97 14.71 16.96 -6.83
N THR A 98 15.95 17.41 -6.98
CA THR A 98 16.75 17.92 -5.85
C THR A 98 16.96 19.42 -6.02
N LYS A 99 16.53 20.20 -5.02
CA LYS A 99 16.66 21.67 -4.99
C LYS A 99 17.05 22.12 -3.59
N GLY A 100 18.31 22.57 -3.46
CA GLY A 100 18.87 23.08 -2.21
C GLY A 100 18.71 22.07 -1.07
N ARG A 101 17.91 22.43 -0.06
CA ARG A 101 17.68 21.62 1.15
C ARG A 101 16.53 20.63 1.02
N SER A 102 16.07 20.32 -0.19
CA SER A 102 14.97 19.38 -0.41
C SER A 102 15.23 18.47 -1.60
N THR A 103 14.82 17.23 -1.47
CA THR A 103 14.76 16.26 -2.57
C THR A 103 13.38 15.61 -2.62
N ARG A 104 12.89 15.32 -3.82
CA ARG A 104 11.60 14.69 -4.08
C ARG A 104 11.74 13.55 -5.06
N LEU A 105 10.96 12.52 -4.83
CA LEU A 105 10.72 11.45 -5.79
C LEU A 105 9.25 11.47 -6.16
N TRP A 106 8.95 11.77 -7.41
CA TRP A 106 7.62 11.68 -8.00
C TRP A 106 7.47 10.33 -8.69
N LEU A 107 6.35 9.65 -8.42
CA LEU A 107 5.98 8.40 -9.04
C LEU A 107 4.58 8.51 -9.64
N THR A 108 4.45 8.17 -10.92
CA THR A 108 3.17 8.06 -11.61
C THR A 108 3.05 6.65 -12.18
N PRO A 109 2.25 5.77 -11.55
CA PRO A 109 1.94 4.48 -12.13
C PRO A 109 1.23 4.61 -13.48
N LYS A 110 1.54 3.71 -14.41
CA LYS A 110 0.87 3.64 -15.71
C LYS A 110 -0.59 3.19 -15.60
N ARG A 111 -0.96 2.49 -14.53
CA ARG A 111 -2.33 2.07 -14.22
C ARG A 111 -2.83 2.68 -12.92
N GLY A 112 -4.13 2.96 -12.88
CA GLY A 112 -4.76 3.66 -11.77
C GLY A 112 -4.75 5.18 -11.97
N ARG A 113 -5.24 5.90 -10.96
CA ARG A 113 -5.42 7.37 -11.01
C ARG A 113 -4.58 8.12 -10.00
N GLU A 114 -3.93 7.38 -9.10
CA GLU A 114 -3.14 7.97 -8.03
C GLU A 114 -1.71 8.19 -8.50
N SER A 115 -1.10 9.25 -8.01
CA SER A 115 0.33 9.53 -8.11
C SER A 115 0.86 9.73 -6.70
N TYR A 116 2.16 9.56 -6.56
CA TYR A 116 2.82 9.53 -5.26
C TYR A 116 4.04 10.45 -5.27
N VAL A 117 4.34 11.00 -4.10
CA VAL A 117 5.56 11.76 -3.90
C VAL A 117 6.15 11.47 -2.52
N ALA A 118 7.45 11.24 -2.49
CA ALA A 118 8.25 11.25 -1.27
C ALA A 118 9.04 12.55 -1.24
N ILE A 119 9.06 13.21 -0.09
CA ILE A 119 9.75 14.47 0.14
C ILE A 119 10.68 14.28 1.33
N VAL A 120 11.96 14.57 1.13
CA VAL A 120 12.93 14.71 2.22
C VAL A 120 13.42 16.15 2.22
N HIS A 121 13.33 16.82 3.36
CA HIS A 121 13.66 18.23 3.49
C HIS A 121 14.40 18.53 4.79
N PHE A 122 15.51 19.27 4.70
CA PHE A 122 16.23 19.75 5.87
C PHE A 122 15.74 21.16 6.24
N ASN A 123 15.01 21.28 7.36
CA ASN A 123 14.31 22.51 7.73
C ASN A 123 15.15 23.56 8.48
N GLY A 124 16.38 23.23 8.86
CA GLY A 124 17.17 24.06 9.79
C GLY A 124 17.93 23.20 10.77
N SER A 125 17.19 22.29 11.39
CA SER A 125 17.64 21.51 12.54
C SER A 125 17.53 20.01 12.32
N LYS A 126 16.56 19.55 11.51
CA LYS A 126 16.33 18.13 11.27
C LYS A 126 15.83 17.84 9.85
N LEU A 127 15.98 16.59 9.45
CA LEU A 127 15.34 16.06 8.25
C LEU A 127 13.87 15.76 8.53
N VAL A 128 13.00 16.36 7.74
CA VAL A 128 11.57 16.12 7.68
C VAL A 128 11.29 15.21 6.50
N ARG A 129 10.41 14.23 6.71
CA ARG A 129 10.05 13.19 5.74
C ARG A 129 8.55 13.21 5.55
N LEU A 130 8.09 13.24 4.31
CA LEU A 130 6.66 13.18 3.96
C LEU A 130 6.48 12.22 2.79
N GLN A 131 5.45 11.39 2.86
CA GLN A 131 4.95 10.63 1.73
C GLN A 131 3.50 11.03 1.48
N CYS A 132 3.18 11.34 0.24
CA CYS A 132 1.88 11.87 -0.14
C CYS A 132 1.34 11.11 -1.34
N ARG A 133 0.02 10.94 -1.36
CA ARG A 133 -0.73 10.36 -2.48
C ARG A 133 -1.87 11.28 -2.89
N GLY A 134 -2.13 11.37 -4.18
CA GLY A 134 -3.25 12.15 -4.71
C GLY A 134 -3.44 11.90 -6.18
N VAL A 135 -4.36 12.65 -6.79
CA VAL A 135 -4.66 12.54 -8.21
C VAL A 135 -3.86 13.60 -8.95
N SER A 136 -3.24 13.23 -10.07
CA SER A 136 -2.56 14.16 -10.99
C SER A 136 -3.57 14.91 -11.87
N PRO A 137 -3.23 16.12 -12.39
CA PRO A 137 -1.94 16.79 -12.33
C PRO A 137 -1.70 17.56 -11.04
N VAL A 138 -0.43 17.79 -10.71
CA VAL A 138 0.00 18.60 -9.57
C VAL A 138 0.20 20.05 -10.03
N SER A 139 -0.23 21.03 -9.22
CA SER A 139 0.04 22.44 -9.52
C SER A 139 1.54 22.75 -9.47
N SER A 140 1.97 23.72 -10.26
CA SER A 140 3.39 24.08 -10.42
C SER A 140 4.00 24.76 -9.19
N GLU A 141 3.18 25.42 -8.35
CA GLU A 141 3.59 26.06 -7.10
C GLU A 141 3.55 25.11 -5.91
N GLN A 142 4.41 24.09 -5.96
CA GLN A 142 4.54 23.14 -4.86
C GLN A 142 5.49 23.66 -3.78
N LYS A 143 4.99 23.83 -2.54
CA LYS A 143 5.86 24.11 -1.39
C LYS A 143 6.82 22.96 -1.15
N SER A 144 8.08 23.31 -0.92
CA SER A 144 9.15 22.32 -0.92
C SER A 144 9.08 21.25 0.17
N ALA A 145 8.38 21.55 1.27
CA ALA A 145 8.33 20.76 2.49
C ALA A 145 6.89 20.32 2.87
N ALA A 146 5.96 20.32 1.91
CA ALA A 146 4.57 19.95 2.15
C ALA A 146 4.03 19.08 1.01
N CYS A 147 3.02 18.25 1.32
CA CYS A 147 2.27 17.54 0.30
C CYS A 147 1.62 18.51 -0.69
N PRO A 148 1.40 18.08 -1.94
CA PRO A 148 0.58 18.84 -2.86
C PRO A 148 -0.82 19.14 -2.35
N GLU A 149 -1.39 20.22 -2.86
CA GLU A 149 -2.75 20.60 -2.51
C GLU A 149 -3.73 19.49 -2.92
N GLY A 150 -4.65 19.14 -2.01
CA GLY A 150 -5.58 18.02 -2.19
C GLY A 150 -4.96 16.62 -2.05
N TRP A 151 -3.65 16.52 -1.84
CA TRP A 151 -3.00 15.23 -1.60
C TRP A 151 -3.01 14.88 -0.12
N ARG A 152 -3.11 13.58 0.16
CA ARG A 152 -3.11 13.05 1.52
C ARG A 152 -1.74 12.52 1.88
N ALA A 153 -1.23 12.93 3.04
CA ALA A 153 -0.09 12.30 3.65
C ALA A 153 -0.45 10.87 4.08
N PHE A 154 0.50 9.95 4.01
CA PHE A 154 0.36 8.60 4.56
C PHE A 154 1.63 8.20 5.32
N GLU A 155 1.50 7.17 6.14
CA GLU A 155 2.54 6.77 7.08
C GLU A 155 3.84 6.39 6.37
N ILE A 156 4.92 6.95 6.90
CA ILE A 156 6.27 6.47 6.65
C ILE A 156 6.56 5.52 7.81
N PRO A 157 6.75 4.21 7.57
CA PRO A 157 7.13 3.30 8.63
C PRO A 157 8.36 3.84 9.35
N GLU A 158 8.30 3.92 10.70
CA GLU A 158 9.46 4.30 11.48
C GLU A 158 10.59 3.28 11.27
N VAL A 159 11.84 3.78 11.28
CA VAL A 159 13.05 2.98 11.06
C VAL A 159 13.56 2.45 12.39
#